data_AF-A0A925XD70-F1
#
_entry.id   AF-A0A925XD70-F1
#
_cell.length_a   1.000
_cell.length_b   1.000
_cell.length_c   1.000
_cell.angle_alpha   90.00
_cell.angle_beta   90.00
_cell.angle_gamma   90.00
#
_symmetry.space_group_name_H-M   'P 1'
#
loop_
_entity.id
_entity.type
_entity.pdbx_description
1 polymer ?
#
loop_
_entity_poly.entity_id
_entity_poly.type
_entity_poly.pdbx_seq_one_letter_code
_entity_poly.pdbx_strand_id
1 'polypeptide(L)' 'PNNESDLRAWLRTSEFGQLEIKCRHIPIRADVLRRRLPLPGDQPGVLIFARCDGKARAIVARRVKNAERGTRNAEQHLAH' A
#
# COMPACT_ATOMS: atom_id res chain seq x y z
N PRO A 1 12.86 -5.44 -11.32
CA PRO A 1 12.37 -5.76 -9.96
C PRO A 1 11.91 -7.23 -9.92
N ASN A 2 12.64 -8.08 -9.21
CA ASN A 2 12.53 -9.55 -9.31
C ASN A 2 11.29 -10.16 -8.60
N ASN A 3 10.27 -9.35 -8.28
CA ASN A 3 9.17 -9.75 -7.40
C ASN A 3 7.78 -9.57 -8.06
N GLU A 4 7.71 -9.42 -9.39
CA GLU A 4 6.41 -9.28 -10.07
C GLU A 4 5.57 -10.56 -9.94
N SER A 5 6.20 -11.73 -9.99
CA SER A 5 5.53 -13.03 -9.82
C SER A 5 4.95 -13.20 -8.41
N ASP A 6 5.74 -12.91 -7.37
CA ASP A 6 5.26 -12.90 -5.97
C ASP A 6 4.14 -11.89 -5.75
N LEU A 7 4.29 -10.68 -6.28
CA LEU A 7 3.27 -9.65 -6.19
C LEU A 7 1.96 -10.13 -6.82
N ARG A 8 2.00 -10.73 -8.02
CA ARG A 8 0.81 -11.31 -8.66
C ARG A 8 0.20 -12.44 -7.84
N ALA A 9 1.03 -13.35 -7.32
CA ALA A 9 0.57 -14.47 -6.53
C ALA A 9 -0.20 -13.99 -5.29
N TRP A 10 0.36 -12.99 -4.59
CA TRP A 10 -0.28 -12.39 -3.43
C TRP A 10 -1.57 -11.61 -3.80
N LEU A 11 -1.56 -10.85 -4.90
CA LEU A 11 -2.72 -10.07 -5.32
C LEU A 11 -3.92 -10.94 -5.71
N ARG A 12 -3.69 -12.16 -6.22
CA ARG A 12 -4.77 -13.13 -6.52
C ARG A 12 -5.58 -13.54 -5.31
N THR A 13 -5.01 -13.46 -4.11
CA THR A 13 -5.70 -13.80 -2.86
C THR A 13 -6.05 -12.55 -2.04
N SER A 14 -5.93 -11.36 -2.64
CA SER A 14 -6.20 -10.08 -1.97
C SER A 14 -7.62 -9.58 -2.26
N GLU A 15 -8.12 -8.70 -1.39
CA GLU A 15 -9.42 -8.05 -1.53
C GLU A 15 -9.39 -6.84 -2.49
N PHE A 16 -8.25 -6.56 -3.14
CA PHE A 16 -8.10 -5.38 -3.98
C PHE A 16 -8.74 -5.59 -5.36
N GLY A 17 -9.63 -4.66 -5.73
CA GLY A 17 -10.22 -4.55 -7.08
C GLY A 17 -9.59 -3.45 -7.92
N GLN A 18 -8.98 -2.47 -7.26
CA GLN A 18 -8.33 -1.35 -7.92
C GLN A 18 -7.07 -0.94 -7.17
N LEU A 19 -5.98 -0.76 -7.90
CA LEU A 19 -4.74 -0.21 -7.36
C LEU A 19 -4.33 1.06 -8.10
N GLU A 20 -4.12 2.13 -7.34
CA GLU A 20 -3.36 3.28 -7.81
C GLU A 20 -1.87 2.96 -7.76
N ILE A 21 -1.13 3.17 -8.86
CA ILE A 21 0.31 2.88 -8.91
C ILE A 21 1.09 4.19 -8.76
N LYS A 22 1.95 4.27 -7.74
CA LYS A 22 2.86 5.39 -7.52
C LYS A 22 4.31 4.92 -7.60
N CYS A 23 5.14 5.69 -8.31
CA CYS A 23 6.58 5.44 -8.41
C CYS A 23 7.37 6.56 -7.73
N ARG A 24 8.46 6.20 -7.05
CA ARG A 24 9.39 7.13 -6.38
C ARG A 24 10.82 6.71 -6.68
N HIS A 25 11.49 7.44 -7.57
CA HIS A 25 12.89 7.22 -7.95
C HIS A 25 13.22 5.78 -8.40
N ILE A 26 12.23 5.07 -8.99
CA ILE A 26 12.41 3.75 -9.61
C ILE A 26 11.77 3.77 -11.00
N PRO A 27 12.52 3.40 -12.05
CA PRO A 27 11.97 3.25 -13.40
C PRO A 27 11.12 1.98 -13.46
N ILE A 28 9.80 2.14 -13.49
CA ILE A 28 8.82 1.05 -13.67
C ILE A 28 7.88 1.43 -14.81
N ARG A 29 7.58 0.46 -15.70
CA ARG A 29 6.53 0.60 -16.71
C ARG A 29 5.17 0.35 -16.07
N ALA A 30 4.60 1.39 -15.45
CA ALA A 30 3.36 1.29 -14.70
C ALA A 30 2.16 0.83 -15.56
N ASP A 31 2.06 1.27 -16.81
CA ASP A 31 0.99 0.84 -17.74
C ASP A 31 1.02 -0.67 -17.99
N VAL A 32 2.19 -1.23 -18.29
CA VAL A 32 2.37 -2.67 -18.52
C VAL A 32 2.03 -3.47 -17.27
N LEU A 33 2.46 -2.98 -16.10
CA LEU A 33 2.16 -3.65 -14.84
C LEU A 33 0.66 -3.66 -14.56
N ARG A 34 0.00 -2.50 -14.69
CA ARG A 34 -1.44 -2.32 -14.42
C ARG A 34 -2.31 -3.33 -15.17
N ARG A 35 -1.98 -3.60 -16.43
CA ARG A 35 -2.72 -4.57 -17.27
C ARG A 35 -2.54 -6.02 -16.85
N ARG A 36 -1.51 -6.34 -16.07
CA ARG A 36 -1.13 -7.70 -15.70
C ARG A 36 -1.35 -8.02 -14.23
N LEU A 37 -1.88 -7.09 -13.44
CA LEU A 37 -2.18 -7.34 -12.03
C LEU A 37 -3.57 -8.00 -11.92
N PRO A 38 -3.67 -9.20 -11.33
CA PRO A 38 -4.95 -9.80 -11.01
C PRO A 38 -5.55 -9.07 -9.80
N LEU A 39 -6.71 -8.44 -9.97
CA LEU A 39 -7.40 -7.66 -8.93
C LEU A 39 -8.82 -8.21 -8.77
N PRO A 40 -9.00 -9.36 -8.08
CA PRO A 40 -10.28 -10.06 -8.04
C PRO A 40 -11.29 -9.44 -7.06
N GLY A 41 -10.85 -8.57 -6.16
CA GLY A 41 -11.72 -7.96 -5.15
C GLY A 41 -12.38 -6.68 -5.62
N ASP A 42 -12.83 -5.88 -4.66
CA ASP A 42 -13.56 -4.62 -4.85
C ASP A 42 -12.93 -3.45 -4.06
N GLN A 43 -11.97 -3.74 -3.17
CA GLN A 43 -11.39 -2.71 -2.30
C GLN A 43 -10.34 -1.86 -3.04
N PRO A 44 -10.30 -0.53 -2.78
CA PRO A 44 -9.27 0.33 -3.32
C PRO A 44 -7.96 0.20 -2.53
N GLY A 45 -6.84 0.16 -3.25
CA GLY A 45 -5.50 0.16 -2.68
C GLY A 45 -4.51 1.02 -3.47
N VAL A 46 -3.29 1.09 -2.96
CA VAL A 46 -2.18 1.82 -3.57
C VAL A 46 -0.97 0.88 -3.62
N LEU A 47 -0.37 0.76 -4.80
CA LEU A 47 0.88 0.06 -5.02
C LEU A 47 2.01 1.08 -5.21
N ILE A 48 2.98 1.07 -4.31
CA ILE A 48 4.09 2.02 -4.28
C ILE A 48 5.37 1.27 -4.64
N PHE A 49 6.05 1.75 -5.68
CA PHE A 49 7.43 1.37 -5.98
C PHE A 49 8.37 2.44 -5.44
N ALA A 50 9.13 2.10 -4.41
CA ALA A 50 10.08 3.00 -3.77
C ALA A 50 11.34 2.25 -3.33
N ARG A 51 12.42 3.00 -3.08
CA ARG A 51 13.60 2.43 -2.41
C ARG A 51 13.39 2.47 -0.90
N CYS A 52 13.51 1.32 -0.26
CA CYS A 52 13.56 1.20 1.19
C CYS A 52 14.91 0.58 1.55
N ASP A 53 15.69 1.29 2.36
CA ASP A 53 17.02 0.85 2.77
C ASP A 53 17.93 0.52 1.55
N GLY A 54 18.01 1.47 0.62
CA GLY A 54 18.78 1.35 -0.63
C GLY A 54 18.20 0.39 -1.69
N LYS A 55 17.28 -0.51 -1.31
CA LYS A 55 16.74 -1.58 -2.17
C LYS A 55 15.37 -1.21 -2.75
N ALA A 56 15.16 -1.52 -4.03
CA ALA A 56 13.86 -1.36 -4.66
C ALA A 56 12.82 -2.32 -4.05
N ARG A 57 11.67 -1.79 -3.63
CA ARG A 57 10.57 -2.56 -3.05
C ARG A 57 9.24 -2.21 -3.72
N ALA A 58 8.33 -3.18 -3.71
CA ALA A 58 6.91 -3.00 -4.00
C ALA A 58 6.15 -3.05 -2.68
N ILE A 59 5.33 -2.02 -2.41
CA ILE A 59 4.57 -1.89 -1.17
C ILE A 59 3.10 -1.75 -1.55
N VAL A 60 2.26 -2.67 -1.08
CA VAL A 60 0.81 -2.53 -1.20
C VAL A 60 0.26 -1.95 0.09
N ALA A 61 -0.55 -0.91 -0.03
CA ALA A 61 -1.18 -0.23 1.08
C ALA A 61 -2.66 0.00 0.81
N ARG A 62 -3.44 0.10 1.88
CA ARG A 62 -4.83 0.57 1.84
C ARG A 62 -4.96 1.89 2.57
N ARG A 63 -5.96 2.69 2.21
CA ARG A 63 -6.28 3.90 2.97
C ARG A 63 -6.87 3.48 4.32
N VAL A 64 -6.23 3.88 5.40
CA VAL A 64 -6.84 3.80 6.74
C VAL A 64 -7.81 4.97 6.88
N LYS A 65 -9.01 4.71 7.40
CA LYS A 65 -9.83 5.80 7.95
C LYS A 65 -9.03 6.38 9.11
N ASN A 66 -8.96 7.70 9.24
CA ASN A 66 -8.47 8.28 10.48
C ASN A 66 -9.35 7.71 11.58
N ALA A 67 -8.78 6.84 12.42
CA ALA A 67 -9.40 6.57 13.70
C ALA A 67 -9.50 7.94 14.36
N GLU A 68 -10.72 8.31 14.70
CA GLU A 68 -11.00 9.53 15.44
C GLU A 68 -10.02 9.54 16.61
N ARG A 69 -9.33 10.67 16.78
CA ARG A 69 -8.35 10.88 17.83
C ARG A 69 -9.11 11.02 19.17
N GLY A 70 -9.84 9.98 19.56
CA GLY A 70 -10.64 9.89 20.76
C GLY A 70 -9.75 9.48 21.94
N THR A 71 -9.73 10.35 22.95
CA THR A 71 -9.38 10.07 24.36
C THR A 71 -7.97 9.58 24.68
N ARG A 72 -7.01 10.52 24.80
CA ARG A 72 -5.84 10.38 25.70
C ARG A 72 -5.39 11.69 26.38
N ASN A 73 -6.30 12.62 26.68
CA ASN A 73 -5.98 13.81 27.49
C ASN A 73 -7.01 14.04 28.62
N ALA A 74 -7.37 12.99 29.37
CA ALA A 74 -8.19 13.13 30.59
C ALA A 74 -7.38 12.93 31.89
N GLU A 75 -6.07 12.70 31.83
CA GLU A 75 -5.24 12.40 33.01
C GLU A 75 -4.16 13.47 33.28
N GLN A 76 -4.41 14.75 32.93
CA GLN A 76 -3.50 15.86 33.29
C GLN A 76 -4.12 16.86 34.27
N HIS A 77 -5.22 16.52 34.98
CA HIS A 77 -5.86 17.46 35.91
C HIS A 77 -5.95 17.02 37.38
N LEU A 78 -5.27 15.96 37.81
CA LEU A 78 -5.12 15.66 39.24
C LEU A 78 -3.74 15.07 39.55
N ALA A 79 -2.74 15.94 39.66
CA ALA A 79 -1.58 15.70 40.51
C ALA A 79 -0.89 17.05 40.81
N HIS A 80 -1.17 17.54 42.02
CA HIS A 80 -0.43 18.53 42.82
C HIS A 80 -0.09 19.91 42.24
#